data_AF-A0A7S0Z8V0-F1
#
_entry.id   AF-A0A7S0Z8V0-F1
#
_cell.length_a   1.000
_cell.length_b   1.000
_cell.length_c   1.000
_cell.angle_alpha   90.00
_cell.angle_beta   90.00
_cell.angle_gamma   90.00
#
_symmetry.space_group_name_H-M   'P 1'
#
loop_
_entity.id
_entity.type
_entity.pdbx_description
1 polymer ?
#
loop_
_entity_poly.entity_id
_entity_poly.type
_entity_poly.pdbx_seq_one_letter_code
_entity_poly.pdbx_strand_id
1 'polypeptide(L)'
;AVHEALMDNINTPNTLLALQELIKATNKYMADVDATDARSLLLERVGKYVTKILNCLGVCLDTDQVGFPESSEGGREEILSPVLDLVTKFRDEIRSLARGGASAKELLDACDVLRDVGLPELGVKLDDKEGGALWKLYDADELKKELERDREAKVLKEAKAAEAKAELARKAAEKEAKAKIPPSEMFKIGEYEGLYSKYDDEGLPTHDKDGEELPKGQVKKLVKAQGLQKKAHETYLAKSMEKLAV
;
A
#
# COMPACT_ATOMS: atom_id res chain seq x y z
N ALA A 1 30.73 25.95 47.32
CA ALA A 1 31.28 25.60 45.98
C ALA A 1 30.99 26.67 44.93
N VAL A 2 29.84 26.65 44.21
CA VAL A 2 29.58 27.59 43.09
C VAL A 2 29.62 29.07 43.51
N HIS A 3 28.95 29.43 44.60
CA HIS A 3 28.95 30.82 45.09
C HIS A 3 30.34 31.30 45.55
N GLU A 4 31.11 30.43 46.20
CA GLU A 4 32.49 30.74 46.64
C GLU A 4 33.41 30.98 45.44
N ALA A 5 33.30 30.14 44.39
CA ALA A 5 34.06 30.32 43.15
C ALA A 5 33.69 31.63 42.43
N LEU A 6 32.42 32.04 42.46
CA LEU A 6 32.00 33.33 41.90
C LEU A 6 32.53 34.52 42.71
N MET A 7 32.61 34.41 44.04
CA MET A 7 33.17 35.45 44.90
C MET A 7 34.70 35.55 44.81
N ASP A 8 35.39 34.47 44.44
CA ASP A 8 36.82 34.45 44.17
C ASP A 8 37.13 35.03 42.79
N ASN A 9 37.09 36.36 42.65
CA ASN A 9 37.44 37.08 41.41
C ASN A 9 36.73 36.51 40.15
N ILE A 10 35.46 36.10 40.29
CA ILE A 10 34.68 35.49 39.21
C ILE A 10 35.45 34.32 38.58
N ASN A 11 35.86 33.35 39.39
CA ASN A 11 36.59 32.16 38.97
C ASN A 11 35.68 31.24 38.13
N THR A 12 35.52 31.57 36.85
CA THR A 12 34.65 30.84 35.92
C THR A 12 35.05 29.38 35.76
N PRO A 13 36.34 28.98 35.71
CA PRO A 13 36.70 27.56 35.62
C PRO A 13 36.20 26.74 36.82
N ASN A 14 36.43 27.20 38.04
CA ASN A 14 35.98 26.48 39.24
C ASN A 14 34.46 26.54 39.42
N THR A 15 33.83 27.62 38.97
CA THR A 15 32.35 27.72 38.93
C THR A 15 31.76 26.64 38.03
N LEU A 16 32.34 26.43 36.83
CA LEU A 16 31.89 25.39 35.90
C LEU A 16 32.18 23.97 36.41
N LEU A 17 33.33 23.73 37.06
CA LEU A 17 33.63 22.45 37.69
C LEU A 17 32.61 22.10 38.79
N ALA A 18 32.30 23.06 39.66
CA ALA A 18 31.30 22.87 40.72
C ALA A 18 29.89 22.63 40.16
N LEU A 19 29.50 23.29 39.07
CA LEU A 19 28.26 22.99 38.36
C LEU A 19 28.27 21.57 37.76
N GLN A 20 29.39 21.16 37.18
CA GLN A 20 29.54 19.82 36.61
C GLN A 20 29.40 18.72 37.69
N GLU A 21 29.93 18.95 38.89
CA GLU A 21 29.76 18.05 40.03
C GLU A 21 28.30 17.94 40.46
N LEU A 22 27.57 19.07 40.52
CA LEU A 22 26.14 19.09 40.81
C LEU A 22 25.34 18.29 39.78
N ILE A 23 25.64 18.46 38.49
CA ILE A 23 25.00 17.71 37.40
C ILE A 23 25.31 16.21 37.52
N LYS A 24 26.56 15.83 37.79
CA LYS A 24 26.96 14.43 38.00
C LYS A 24 26.20 13.79 39.16
N ALA A 25 26.08 14.48 40.29
CA ALA A 25 25.34 14.00 41.45
C ALA A 25 23.84 13.83 41.14
N THR A 26 23.28 14.75 40.36
CA THR A 26 21.87 14.71 39.93
C THR A 26 21.60 13.56 38.96
N ASN A 27 22.49 13.34 37.99
CA ASN A 27 22.39 12.21 37.07
C ASN A 27 22.51 10.86 37.79
N LYS A 28 23.40 10.78 38.78
CA LYS A 28 23.50 9.59 39.64
C LYS A 28 22.20 9.36 40.42
N TYR A 29 21.64 10.40 41.02
CA TYR A 29 20.35 10.32 41.72
C TYR A 29 19.22 9.84 40.80
N MET A 30 19.15 10.35 39.55
CA MET A 30 18.15 9.91 38.56
C MET A 30 18.36 8.47 38.09
N ALA A 31 19.59 7.95 38.14
CA ALA A 31 19.90 6.57 37.78
C ALA A 31 19.59 5.59 38.92
N ASP A 32 19.74 6.03 40.17
CA ASP A 32 19.57 5.21 41.37
C ASP A 32 18.10 5.16 41.87
N VAL A 33 17.21 6.02 41.36
CA VAL A 33 15.82 6.18 41.84
C VAL A 33 14.81 5.97 40.72
N ASP A 34 13.79 5.16 40.97
CA ASP A 34 12.67 4.96 40.04
C ASP A 34 11.89 6.26 39.77
N ALA A 35 11.38 6.41 38.55
CA ALA A 35 10.73 7.64 38.09
C ALA A 35 9.52 8.07 38.94
N THR A 36 8.83 7.12 39.59
CA THR A 36 7.69 7.37 40.48
C THR A 36 8.09 7.95 41.83
N ASP A 37 9.32 7.69 42.29
CA ASP A 37 9.85 8.12 43.59
C ASP A 37 10.82 9.31 43.48
N ALA A 38 11.15 9.71 42.25
CA ALA A 38 11.97 10.87 41.97
C ALA A 38 11.30 12.16 42.46
N ARG A 39 12.04 12.95 43.23
CA ARG A 39 11.56 14.24 43.75
C ARG A 39 11.64 15.30 42.66
N SER A 40 10.58 15.42 41.86
CA SER A 40 10.47 16.37 40.73
C SER A 40 10.85 17.81 41.11
N LEU A 41 10.41 18.31 42.27
CA LEU A 41 10.75 19.66 42.77
C LEU A 41 12.25 19.85 43.05
N LEU A 42 12.97 18.79 43.42
CA LEU A 42 14.41 18.86 43.64
C LEU A 42 15.14 18.98 42.29
N LEU A 43 14.75 18.15 41.32
CA LEU A 43 15.31 18.18 39.97
C LEU A 43 15.05 19.53 39.28
N GLU A 44 13.84 20.05 39.43
CA GLU A 44 13.46 21.38 38.91
C GLU A 44 14.32 22.50 39.53
N ARG A 45 14.54 22.47 40.85
CA ARG A 45 15.39 23.45 41.54
C ARG A 45 16.84 23.39 41.08
N VAL A 46 17.39 22.18 40.89
CA VAL A 46 18.74 22.01 40.36
C VAL A 46 18.82 22.57 38.94
N GLY A 47 17.86 22.23 38.08
CA GLY A 47 17.77 22.75 36.71
C GLY A 47 17.74 24.28 36.69
N LYS A 48 16.83 24.91 37.45
CA LYS A 48 16.73 26.38 37.55
C LYS A 48 18.00 27.01 38.07
N TYR A 49 18.67 26.37 39.03
CA TYR A 49 19.93 26.87 39.57
C TYR A 49 21.05 26.85 38.51
N VAL A 50 21.22 25.74 37.80
CA VAL A 50 22.22 25.62 36.73
C VAL A 50 21.95 26.66 35.64
N THR A 51 20.71 26.77 35.16
CA THR A 51 20.32 27.75 34.13
C THR A 51 20.57 29.18 34.59
N LYS A 52 20.24 29.52 35.85
CA LYS A 52 20.49 30.85 36.40
C LYS A 52 21.98 31.20 36.39
N ILE A 53 22.87 30.29 36.78
CA ILE A 53 24.31 30.55 36.77
C ILE A 53 24.83 30.67 35.34
N LEU A 54 24.35 29.86 34.39
CA LEU A 54 24.70 29.98 32.98
C LEU A 54 24.19 31.29 32.35
N ASN A 55 22.99 31.77 32.71
CA ASN A 55 22.49 33.10 32.36
C ASN A 55 23.43 34.19 32.92
N CYS A 56 23.84 34.10 34.19
CA CYS A 56 24.77 35.07 34.79
C CYS A 56 26.15 35.10 34.10
N LEU A 57 26.59 33.97 33.53
CA LEU A 57 27.82 33.87 32.75
C LEU A 57 27.65 34.26 31.28
N GLY A 58 26.44 34.62 30.84
CA GLY A 58 26.13 35.01 29.46
C GLY A 58 26.07 33.85 28.47
N VAL A 59 25.88 32.62 28.94
CA VAL A 59 25.84 31.40 28.13
C VAL A 59 24.41 31.06 27.69
N CYS A 60 23.41 31.35 28.52
CA CYS A 60 21.99 31.24 28.20
C CYS A 60 21.40 32.66 28.06
N LEU A 61 20.60 32.89 27.02
CA LEU A 61 19.95 34.18 26.75
C LEU A 61 18.52 34.14 27.31
N ASP A 62 18.30 34.85 28.42
CA ASP A 62 17.02 35.27 29.02
C ASP A 62 15.83 34.30 28.89
N THR A 63 15.83 33.24 29.70
CA THR A 63 14.61 32.44 29.94
C THR A 63 14.40 32.18 31.43
N ASP A 64 13.14 32.33 31.88
CA ASP A 64 12.66 31.90 33.21
C ASP A 64 12.48 30.36 33.30
N GLN A 65 12.79 29.63 32.21
CA GLN A 65 12.64 28.20 32.08
C GLN A 65 13.99 27.47 32.13
N VAL A 66 13.98 26.20 32.54
CA VAL A 66 15.19 25.37 32.63
C VAL A 66 15.67 25.01 31.22
N GLY A 67 16.78 25.59 30.78
CA GLY A 67 17.51 25.12 29.60
C GLY A 67 18.18 26.23 28.80
N PHE A 68 18.49 25.93 27.55
CA PHE A 68 18.86 26.90 26.53
C PHE A 68 17.59 27.27 25.73
N PRO A 69 17.43 28.53 25.29
CA PRO A 69 16.32 28.88 24.41
C PRO A 69 16.41 28.05 23.12
N GLU A 70 15.47 27.14 22.91
CA GLU A 70 15.33 26.48 21.61
C GLU A 70 14.80 27.51 20.62
N SER A 71 15.62 27.87 19.62
CA SER A 71 15.22 28.75 18.53
C SER A 71 14.36 27.99 17.50
N SER A 72 13.19 27.53 17.91
CA SER A 72 12.14 27.02 17.00
C SER A 72 10.79 27.00 17.71
N GLU A 73 9.84 27.79 17.21
CA GLU A 73 8.42 27.61 17.47
C GLU A 73 8.02 26.19 17.02
N GLY A 74 7.54 25.37 17.96
CA GLY A 74 7.25 23.94 17.76
C GLY A 74 8.34 23.06 18.38
N GLY A 75 7.99 22.39 19.48
CA GLY A 75 8.92 21.51 20.17
C GLY A 75 9.45 20.45 19.19
N ARG A 76 10.77 20.24 19.17
CA ARG A 76 11.43 19.26 18.29
C ARG A 76 10.79 17.87 18.37
N GLU A 77 10.24 17.52 19.53
CA GLU A 77 9.45 16.32 19.74
C GLU A 77 8.17 16.29 18.89
N GLU A 78 7.40 17.38 18.85
CA GLU A 78 6.13 17.45 18.09
C GLU A 78 6.36 17.32 16.58
N ILE A 79 7.46 17.90 16.08
CA ILE A 79 7.83 17.84 14.66
C ILE A 79 8.36 16.43 14.30
N LEU A 80 9.14 15.80 15.18
CA LEU A 80 9.80 14.52 14.89
C LEU A 80 8.96 13.29 15.25
N SER A 81 8.01 13.40 16.18
CA SER A 81 7.22 12.27 16.67
C SER A 81 6.56 11.46 15.54
N PRO A 82 5.90 12.08 14.54
CA PRO A 82 5.27 11.31 13.46
C PRO A 82 6.28 10.52 12.62
N VAL A 83 7.47 11.08 12.38
CA VAL A 83 8.55 10.42 11.63
C VAL A 83 9.15 9.28 12.45
N LEU A 84 9.39 9.50 13.75
CA LEU A 84 9.91 8.48 14.65
C LEU A 84 8.94 7.32 14.82
N ASP A 85 7.64 7.58 14.93
CA ASP A 85 6.59 6.56 14.98
C ASP A 85 6.54 5.73 13.68
N LEU A 86 6.72 6.36 12.53
CA LEU A 86 6.75 5.66 11.25
C LEU A 86 7.99 4.76 11.13
N VAL A 87 9.16 5.27 11.50
CA VAL A 87 10.43 4.52 11.45
C VAL A 87 10.43 3.35 12.43
N THR A 88 9.89 3.54 13.64
CA THR A 88 9.79 2.47 14.64
C THR A 88 8.86 1.35 14.17
N LYS A 89 7.68 1.68 13.63
CA LYS A 89 6.77 0.69 13.02
C LYS A 89 7.42 -0.09 11.88
N PHE A 90 8.06 0.61 10.95
CA PHE A 90 8.76 -0.04 9.84
C PHE A 90 9.86 -0.99 10.33
N ARG A 91 10.65 -0.55 11.32
CA ARG A 91 11.70 -1.40 11.91
C ARG A 91 11.11 -2.67 12.53
N ASP A 92 9.99 -2.56 13.24
CA ASP A 92 9.36 -3.72 13.89
C ASP A 92 8.74 -4.68 12.88
N GLU A 93 8.18 -4.17 11.79
CA GLU A 93 7.71 -4.96 10.65
C GLU A 93 8.86 -5.75 10.00
N ILE A 94 9.96 -5.08 9.65
CA ILE A 94 11.15 -5.73 9.09
C ILE A 94 11.72 -6.78 10.05
N ARG A 95 11.74 -6.50 11.36
CA ARG A 95 12.18 -7.48 12.37
C ARG A 95 11.28 -8.70 12.41
N SER A 96 9.97 -8.52 12.27
CA SER A 96 8.99 -9.61 12.23
C SER A 96 9.18 -10.46 10.97
N LEU A 97 9.24 -9.83 9.80
CA LEU A 97 9.45 -10.48 8.51
C LEU A 97 10.76 -11.27 8.47
N ALA A 98 11.86 -10.67 8.93
CA ALA A 98 13.16 -11.33 8.97
C ALA A 98 13.17 -12.56 9.88
N ARG A 99 12.50 -12.52 11.04
CA ARG A 99 12.38 -13.66 11.95
C ARG A 99 11.48 -14.77 11.39
N GLY A 100 10.48 -14.40 10.59
CA GLY A 100 9.57 -15.33 9.93
C GLY A 100 10.16 -16.04 8.71
N GLY A 101 11.39 -15.68 8.29
CA GLY A 101 12.00 -16.23 7.08
C GLY A 101 11.40 -15.66 5.79
N ALA A 102 10.93 -14.41 5.83
CA ALA A 102 10.32 -13.74 4.69
C ALA A 102 11.24 -13.72 3.45
N SER A 103 10.61 -13.78 2.29
CA SER A 103 11.26 -13.65 1.00
C SER A 103 11.78 -12.23 0.77
N ALA A 104 12.75 -12.08 -0.13
CA ALA A 104 13.23 -10.76 -0.56
C ALA A 104 12.09 -9.88 -1.10
N LYS A 105 11.07 -10.50 -1.71
CA LYS A 105 9.90 -9.79 -2.22
C LYS A 105 9.10 -9.13 -1.09
N GLU A 106 8.83 -9.84 0.00
CA GLU A 106 8.05 -9.30 1.12
C GLU A 106 8.79 -8.16 1.84
N LEU A 107 10.12 -8.24 1.94
CA LEU A 107 10.94 -7.15 2.46
C LEU A 107 10.90 -5.91 1.56
N LEU A 108 10.94 -6.10 0.23
CA LEU A 108 10.80 -5.00 -0.73
C LEU A 108 9.39 -4.40 -0.71
N ASP A 109 8.36 -5.24 -0.58
CA ASP A 109 6.98 -4.79 -0.44
C ASP A 109 6.83 -3.89 0.81
N ALA A 110 7.48 -4.21 1.93
CA ALA A 110 7.50 -3.36 3.13
C ALA A 110 8.25 -2.01 2.90
N CYS A 111 9.35 -2.02 2.14
CA CYS A 111 10.04 -0.79 1.74
C CYS A 111 9.16 0.09 0.85
N ASP A 112 8.42 -0.51 -0.09
CA ASP A 112 7.48 0.19 -0.97
C ASP A 112 6.33 0.82 -0.15
N VAL A 113 5.82 0.15 0.88
CA VAL A 113 4.82 0.74 1.80
C VAL A 113 5.37 1.98 2.51
N LEU A 114 6.60 1.92 3.02
CA LEU A 114 7.22 3.08 3.65
C LEU A 114 7.42 4.23 2.65
N ARG A 115 7.90 3.92 1.44
CA ARG A 115 8.20 4.90 0.38
C ARG A 115 6.94 5.56 -0.17
N ASP A 116 5.93 4.76 -0.49
CA ASP A 116 4.78 5.19 -1.30
C ASP A 116 3.58 5.58 -0.45
N VAL A 117 3.52 5.21 0.83
CA VAL A 117 2.40 5.53 1.74
C VAL A 117 2.86 6.31 2.96
N GLY A 118 3.78 5.74 3.74
CA GLY A 118 4.14 6.31 5.04
C GLY A 118 4.80 7.69 4.94
N LEU A 119 5.84 7.82 4.12
CA LEU A 119 6.57 9.07 3.97
C LEU A 119 5.73 10.21 3.34
N PRO A 120 4.93 9.95 2.28
CA PRO A 120 4.06 10.97 1.71
C PRO A 120 3.02 11.54 2.68
N GLU A 121 2.48 10.73 3.59
CA GLU A 121 1.55 11.22 4.63
C GLU A 121 2.18 12.24 5.59
N LEU A 122 3.52 12.24 5.68
CA LEU A 122 4.33 13.18 6.44
C LEU A 122 4.95 14.29 5.59
N GLY A 123 4.55 14.41 4.31
CA GLY A 123 5.09 15.43 3.41
C GLY A 123 6.47 15.08 2.84
N VAL A 124 6.94 13.83 2.95
CA VAL A 124 8.26 13.40 2.49
C VAL A 124 8.13 12.51 1.25
N LYS A 125 8.83 12.84 0.16
CA LYS A 125 8.92 12.00 -1.04
C LYS A 125 10.37 11.59 -1.29
N LEU A 126 10.58 10.32 -1.65
CA LEU A 126 11.89 9.80 -2.03
C LEU A 126 12.02 9.75 -3.55
N ASP A 127 13.07 10.37 -4.07
CA ASP A 127 13.52 10.26 -5.46
C ASP A 127 14.76 9.37 -5.52
N ASP A 128 14.66 8.24 -6.22
CA ASP A 128 15.81 7.37 -6.47
C ASP A 128 16.71 7.97 -7.55
N LYS A 129 18.00 8.13 -7.24
CA LYS A 129 19.06 8.53 -8.18
C LYS A 129 20.13 7.46 -8.27
N GLU A 130 20.94 7.50 -9.33
CA GLU A 130 22.18 6.71 -9.39
C GLU A 130 23.07 7.10 -8.20
N GLY A 131 23.22 6.19 -7.23
CA GLY A 131 23.99 6.38 -6.01
C GLY A 131 23.19 6.49 -4.70
N GLY A 132 21.84 6.47 -4.75
CA GLY A 132 20.99 6.40 -3.56
C GLY A 132 19.70 7.21 -3.64
N ALA A 133 18.91 7.18 -2.57
CA ALA A 133 17.66 7.93 -2.46
C ALA A 133 17.89 9.36 -1.96
N LEU A 134 17.27 10.34 -2.62
CA LEU A 134 17.20 11.73 -2.18
C LEU A 134 15.79 12.02 -1.68
N TRP A 135 15.65 12.58 -0.48
CA TRP A 135 14.35 13.01 0.03
C TRP A 135 14.05 14.48 -0.33
N LYS A 136 12.77 14.79 -0.49
CA LYS A 136 12.24 16.15 -0.69
C LYS A 136 11.00 16.34 0.17
N LEU A 137 10.81 17.57 0.66
CA LEU A 137 9.63 17.96 1.41
C LEU A 137 8.60 18.62 0.49
N TYR A 138 7.34 18.26 0.72
CA TYR A 138 6.15 18.77 0.06
C TYR A 138 5.09 19.08 1.11
N ASP A 139 4.02 19.74 0.69
CA ASP A 139 2.85 19.89 1.54
C ASP A 139 2.18 18.53 1.76
N ALA A 140 1.99 18.17 3.03
CA ALA A 140 1.45 16.86 3.40
C ALA A 140 0.00 16.67 2.95
N ASP A 141 -0.80 17.73 2.88
CA ASP A 141 -2.20 17.65 2.46
C ASP A 141 -2.31 17.50 0.94
N GLU A 142 -1.40 18.12 0.18
CA GLU A 142 -1.27 17.87 -1.27
C GLU A 142 -0.87 16.42 -1.57
N LEU A 143 0.15 15.89 -0.88
CA LEU A 143 0.57 14.51 -1.08
C LEU A 143 -0.51 13.50 -0.70
N LYS A 144 -1.25 13.72 0.40
CA LYS A 144 -2.37 12.84 0.78
C LYS A 144 -3.46 12.79 -0.30
N LYS A 145 -3.81 13.93 -0.89
CA LYS A 145 -4.80 13.98 -1.98
C LYS A 145 -4.30 13.29 -3.25
N GLU A 146 -3.02 13.43 -3.58
CA GLU A 146 -2.41 12.71 -4.71
C GLU A 146 -2.48 11.19 -4.47
N LEU A 147 -2.15 10.75 -3.25
CA LEU A 147 -2.19 9.35 -2.82
C LEU A 147 -3.58 8.74 -2.90
N GLU A 148 -4.60 9.46 -2.45
CA GLU A 148 -6.00 9.03 -2.52
C GLU A 148 -6.45 8.89 -3.97
N ARG A 149 -6.13 9.86 -4.84
CA ARG A 149 -6.43 9.77 -6.27
C ARG A 149 -5.76 8.59 -6.94
N ASP A 150 -4.50 8.31 -6.61
CA ASP A 150 -3.76 7.19 -7.18
C ASP A 150 -4.33 5.85 -6.70
N ARG A 151 -4.73 5.76 -5.42
CA ARG A 151 -5.43 4.59 -4.87
C ARG A 151 -6.77 4.36 -5.59
N GLU A 152 -7.58 5.40 -5.74
CA GLU A 152 -8.86 5.33 -6.48
C GLU A 152 -8.65 4.91 -7.93
N ALA A 153 -7.65 5.47 -8.61
CA ALA A 153 -7.32 5.11 -9.98
C ALA A 153 -6.86 3.65 -10.11
N LYS A 154 -6.08 3.15 -9.15
CA LYS A 154 -5.64 1.76 -9.10
C LYS A 154 -6.82 0.81 -8.89
N VAL A 155 -7.69 1.11 -7.93
CA VAL A 155 -8.91 0.32 -7.67
C VAL A 155 -9.82 0.29 -8.90
N LEU A 156 -10.03 1.43 -9.55
CA LEU A 156 -10.83 1.50 -10.77
C LEU A 156 -10.22 0.70 -11.92
N LYS A 157 -8.88 0.74 -12.07
CA LYS A 157 -8.17 -0.01 -13.10
C LYS A 157 -8.27 -1.52 -12.85
N GLU A 158 -8.12 -1.96 -11.60
CA GLU A 158 -8.26 -3.36 -11.19
C GLU A 158 -9.69 -3.86 -11.40
N ALA A 159 -10.70 -3.06 -11.03
CA ALA A 159 -12.11 -3.38 -11.27
C ALA A 159 -12.42 -3.52 -12.76
N LYS A 160 -11.96 -2.58 -13.60
CA LYS A 160 -12.14 -2.65 -15.07
C LYS A 160 -11.42 -3.85 -15.68
N ALA A 161 -10.22 -4.19 -15.20
CA ALA A 161 -9.48 -5.35 -15.68
C ALA A 161 -10.20 -6.66 -15.29
N ALA A 162 -10.75 -6.74 -14.08
CA ALA A 162 -11.52 -7.88 -13.62
C ALA A 162 -12.82 -8.04 -14.42
N GLU A 163 -13.55 -6.95 -14.68
CA GLU A 163 -14.77 -6.94 -15.50
C GLU A 163 -14.48 -7.37 -16.94
N ALA A 164 -13.42 -6.82 -17.55
CA ALA A 164 -13.01 -7.20 -18.91
C ALA A 164 -12.63 -8.69 -19.00
N LYS A 165 -11.93 -9.23 -17.98
CA LYS A 165 -11.58 -10.65 -17.92
C LYS A 165 -12.82 -11.53 -17.75
N ALA A 166 -13.77 -11.12 -16.89
CA ALA A 166 -15.03 -11.83 -16.70
C ALA A 166 -15.89 -11.84 -17.97
N GLU A 167 -15.96 -10.72 -18.68
CA GLU A 167 -16.72 -10.62 -19.94
C GLU A 167 -16.08 -11.44 -21.06
N LEU A 168 -14.75 -11.45 -21.15
CA LEU A 168 -14.03 -12.29 -22.10
C LEU A 168 -14.27 -13.77 -21.80
N ALA A 169 -14.21 -14.17 -20.52
CA ALA A 169 -14.49 -15.53 -20.10
C ALA A 169 -15.94 -15.94 -20.40
N ARG A 170 -16.92 -15.06 -20.16
CA ARG A 170 -18.33 -15.30 -20.49
C ARG A 170 -18.54 -15.49 -21.99
N LYS A 171 -17.99 -14.61 -22.82
CA LYS A 171 -18.06 -14.74 -24.29
C LYS A 171 -17.36 -15.98 -24.82
N ALA A 172 -16.23 -16.37 -24.21
CA ALA A 172 -15.54 -17.59 -24.56
C ALA A 172 -16.39 -18.83 -24.21
N ALA A 173 -16.95 -18.88 -23.01
CA ALA A 173 -17.83 -19.96 -22.56
C ALA A 173 -19.10 -20.08 -23.42
N GLU A 174 -19.72 -18.96 -23.82
CA GLU A 174 -20.89 -18.98 -24.70
C GLU A 174 -20.54 -19.51 -26.11
N LYS A 175 -19.42 -19.08 -26.67
CA LYS A 175 -18.94 -19.60 -27.97
C LYS A 175 -18.60 -21.09 -27.90
N GLU A 176 -18.00 -21.53 -26.81
CA GLU A 176 -17.67 -22.94 -26.57
C GLU A 176 -18.95 -23.78 -26.40
N ALA A 177 -19.93 -23.30 -25.64
CA ALA A 177 -21.22 -23.96 -25.49
C ALA A 177 -21.97 -24.08 -26.83
N LYS A 178 -21.96 -23.03 -27.66
CA LYS A 178 -22.52 -23.09 -29.02
C LYS A 178 -21.75 -24.05 -29.92
N ALA A 179 -20.42 -24.09 -29.84
CA ALA A 179 -19.60 -25.01 -30.64
C ALA A 179 -19.73 -26.48 -30.20
N LYS A 180 -20.15 -26.75 -28.97
CA LYS A 180 -20.39 -28.10 -28.45
C LYS A 180 -21.64 -28.77 -29.07
N ILE A 181 -22.54 -28.00 -29.67
CA ILE A 181 -23.79 -28.50 -30.24
C ILE A 181 -23.52 -29.24 -31.57
N PRO A 182 -23.84 -30.54 -31.69
CA PRO A 182 -23.65 -31.28 -32.94
C PRO A 182 -24.41 -30.63 -34.11
N PRO A 183 -23.85 -30.60 -35.33
CA PRO A 183 -24.52 -29.99 -36.49
C PRO A 183 -25.88 -30.62 -36.84
N SER A 184 -26.06 -31.90 -36.54
CA SER A 184 -27.31 -32.65 -36.73
C SER A 184 -28.40 -32.30 -35.71
N GLU A 185 -28.03 -31.72 -34.56
CA GLU A 185 -28.93 -31.34 -33.47
C GLU A 185 -29.20 -29.84 -33.42
N MET A 186 -28.39 -29.04 -34.12
CA MET A 186 -28.49 -27.57 -34.14
C MET A 186 -29.90 -27.05 -34.44
N PHE A 187 -30.64 -27.69 -35.36
CA PHE A 187 -31.99 -27.26 -35.74
C PHE A 187 -33.12 -27.86 -34.89
N LYS A 188 -32.78 -28.54 -33.80
CA LYS A 188 -33.72 -29.18 -32.87
C LYS A 188 -33.74 -28.53 -31.48
N ILE A 189 -32.80 -27.63 -31.19
CA ILE A 189 -32.62 -27.02 -29.88
C ILE A 189 -32.47 -25.48 -29.97
N GLY A 190 -32.71 -24.79 -28.85
CA GLY A 190 -32.45 -23.35 -28.73
C GLY A 190 -33.34 -22.52 -29.65
N GLU A 191 -32.73 -21.66 -30.47
CA GLU A 191 -33.46 -20.74 -31.36
C GLU A 191 -34.27 -21.44 -32.46
N TYR A 192 -34.03 -22.73 -32.72
CA TYR A 192 -34.71 -23.51 -33.76
C TYR A 192 -35.73 -24.51 -33.21
N GLU A 193 -35.88 -24.57 -31.88
CA GLU A 193 -36.79 -25.51 -31.22
C GLU A 193 -38.26 -25.19 -31.59
N GLY A 194 -38.97 -26.19 -32.12
CA GLY A 194 -40.38 -26.06 -32.52
C GLY A 194 -40.65 -25.31 -33.82
N LEU A 195 -39.60 -24.96 -34.59
CA LEU A 195 -39.74 -24.28 -35.90
C LEU A 195 -39.88 -25.24 -37.09
N TYR A 196 -39.50 -26.51 -36.92
CA TYR A 196 -39.48 -27.50 -38.00
C TYR A 196 -40.09 -28.82 -37.54
N SER A 197 -40.84 -29.48 -38.42
CA SER A 197 -41.58 -30.71 -38.10
C SER A 197 -40.90 -31.99 -38.61
N LYS A 198 -40.13 -31.90 -39.70
CA LYS A 198 -39.42 -33.04 -40.30
C LYS A 198 -37.99 -32.68 -40.66
N TYR A 199 -37.09 -33.65 -40.52
CA TYR A 199 -35.65 -33.52 -40.77
C TYR A 199 -35.18 -34.67 -41.65
N ASP A 200 -34.14 -34.44 -42.46
CA ASP A 200 -33.46 -35.50 -43.23
C ASP A 200 -32.40 -36.25 -42.41
N ASP A 201 -31.74 -37.23 -43.03
CA ASP A 201 -30.69 -38.07 -42.42
C ASP A 201 -29.45 -37.27 -41.97
N GLU A 202 -29.24 -36.07 -42.52
CA GLU A 202 -28.16 -35.15 -42.14
C GLU A 202 -28.60 -34.15 -41.05
N GLY A 203 -29.85 -34.24 -40.59
CA GLY A 203 -30.43 -33.37 -39.56
C GLY A 203 -30.90 -32.02 -40.09
N LEU A 204 -31.06 -31.87 -41.41
CA LEU A 204 -31.53 -30.66 -42.06
C LEU A 204 -33.07 -30.58 -42.06
N PRO A 205 -33.66 -29.44 -41.70
CA PRO A 205 -35.11 -29.26 -41.79
C PRO A 205 -35.63 -29.38 -43.23
N THR A 206 -36.67 -30.20 -43.42
CA THR A 206 -37.36 -30.37 -44.71
C THR A 206 -38.74 -29.72 -44.74
N HIS A 207 -39.41 -29.66 -43.59
CA HIS A 207 -40.75 -29.08 -43.45
C HIS A 207 -40.79 -28.07 -42.30
N ASP A 208 -41.61 -27.05 -42.42
CA ASP A 208 -41.84 -26.06 -41.36
C ASP A 208 -42.72 -26.58 -40.21
N LYS A 209 -43.08 -25.71 -39.27
CA LYS A 209 -43.93 -26.03 -38.12
C LYS A 209 -45.32 -26.54 -38.51
N ASP A 210 -45.85 -26.07 -39.63
CA ASP A 210 -47.19 -26.41 -40.12
C ASP A 210 -47.17 -27.67 -41.01
N GLY A 211 -45.98 -28.18 -41.31
CA GLY A 211 -45.79 -29.39 -42.10
C GLY A 211 -45.72 -29.13 -43.60
N GLU A 212 -45.48 -27.89 -44.03
CA GLU A 212 -45.27 -27.49 -45.41
C GLU A 212 -43.80 -27.58 -45.82
N GLU A 213 -43.52 -27.90 -47.08
CA GLU A 213 -42.15 -28.05 -47.58
C GLU A 213 -41.40 -26.71 -47.60
N LEU A 214 -40.19 -26.70 -47.04
CA LEU A 214 -39.38 -25.49 -46.98
C LEU A 214 -38.96 -25.01 -48.39
N PRO A 215 -39.08 -23.71 -48.69
CA PRO A 215 -38.64 -23.16 -49.97
C PRO A 215 -37.15 -23.43 -50.22
N LYS A 216 -36.77 -23.73 -51.46
CA LYS A 216 -35.36 -24.01 -51.86
C LYS A 216 -34.36 -22.94 -51.40
N GLY A 217 -34.79 -21.68 -51.30
CA GLY A 217 -33.97 -20.58 -50.77
C GLY A 217 -33.71 -20.66 -49.25
N GLN A 218 -34.67 -21.14 -48.48
CA GLN A 218 -34.57 -21.33 -47.03
C GLN A 218 -33.72 -22.57 -46.71
N VAL A 219 -33.91 -23.66 -47.45
CA VAL A 219 -33.05 -24.86 -47.35
C VAL A 219 -31.59 -24.52 -47.60
N LYS A 220 -31.26 -23.74 -48.66
CA LYS A 220 -29.88 -23.29 -48.91
C LYS A 220 -29.28 -22.45 -47.77
N LYS A 221 -30.09 -21.64 -47.08
CA LYS A 221 -29.64 -20.87 -45.90
C LYS A 221 -29.34 -21.81 -44.72
N LEU A 222 -30.18 -22.82 -44.50
CA LEU A 222 -30.00 -23.83 -43.45
C LEU A 222 -28.76 -24.70 -43.70
N VAL A 223 -28.53 -25.16 -44.93
CA VAL A 223 -27.29 -25.86 -45.32
C VAL A 223 -26.06 -25.00 -45.01
N LYS A 224 -26.09 -23.71 -45.34
CA LYS A 224 -24.97 -22.80 -45.05
C LYS A 224 -24.76 -22.61 -43.54
N ALA A 225 -25.83 -22.50 -42.76
CA ALA A 225 -25.75 -22.40 -41.31
C ALA A 225 -25.18 -23.67 -40.66
N GLN A 226 -25.64 -24.85 -41.11
CA GLN A 226 -25.13 -26.14 -40.64
C GLN A 226 -23.65 -26.34 -40.98
N GLY A 227 -23.22 -25.93 -42.19
CA GLY A 227 -21.82 -26.00 -42.60
C GLY A 227 -20.89 -25.10 -41.77
N LEU A 228 -21.38 -23.95 -41.29
CA LEU A 228 -20.63 -23.09 -40.36
C LEU A 228 -20.53 -23.74 -38.98
N GLN A 229 -21.61 -24.32 -38.48
CA GLN A 229 -21.63 -25.03 -37.20
C GLN A 229 -20.73 -26.27 -37.22
N LYS A 230 -20.72 -27.02 -38.33
CA LYS A 230 -19.84 -28.18 -38.51
C LYS A 230 -18.37 -27.82 -38.34
N LYS A 231 -17.90 -26.74 -38.98
CA LYS A 231 -16.53 -26.23 -38.81
C LYS A 231 -16.25 -25.80 -37.37
N ALA A 232 -17.20 -25.15 -36.72
CA ALA A 232 -17.06 -24.72 -35.32
C ALA A 232 -16.95 -25.93 -34.36
N HIS A 233 -17.81 -26.94 -34.54
CA HIS A 233 -17.82 -28.15 -33.75
C HIS A 233 -16.58 -29.02 -33.99
N GLU A 234 -16.13 -29.18 -35.23
CA GLU A 234 -14.86 -29.87 -35.55
C GLU A 234 -13.67 -29.20 -34.86
N THR A 235 -13.61 -27.87 -34.89
CA THR A 235 -12.56 -27.10 -34.18
C THR A 235 -12.64 -27.29 -32.66
N TYR A 236 -13.85 -27.38 -32.09
CA TYR A 236 -14.06 -27.66 -30.67
C TYR A 236 -13.62 -29.07 -30.28
N LEU A 237 -13.96 -30.09 -31.08
CA LEU A 237 -13.53 -31.47 -30.86
C LEU A 237 -12.01 -31.59 -30.91
N ALA A 238 -11.36 -30.96 -31.89
CA ALA A 238 -9.90 -30.96 -32.00
C ALA A 238 -9.23 -30.35 -30.76
N LYS A 239 -9.71 -29.19 -30.29
CA LYS A 239 -9.21 -28.53 -29.07
C LYS A 239 -9.49 -29.32 -27.78
N SER A 240 -10.65 -29.98 -27.71
CA SER A 240 -11.01 -30.80 -26.55
C SER A 240 -10.16 -32.06 -26.47
N MET A 241 -9.84 -32.69 -27.60
CA MET A 241 -8.92 -33.82 -27.67
C MET A 241 -7.48 -33.41 -27.30
N GLU A 242 -7.01 -32.23 -27.73
CA GLU A 242 -5.69 -31.71 -27.37
C GLU A 242 -5.57 -31.43 -25.87
N LYS A 243 -6.60 -30.84 -25.23
CA LYS A 243 -6.66 -30.66 -23.77
C LYS A 243 -6.68 -31.96 -22.97
N LEU A 244 -7.17 -33.05 -23.56
CA LEU A 244 -7.24 -34.36 -22.90
C LEU A 244 -5.93 -35.16 -23.02
N ALA A 245 -5.05 -34.74 -23.94
CA ALA A 245 -3.77 -35.38 -24.21
C ALA A 245 -2.59 -34.75 -23.44
N VAL A 246 -2.83 -33.65 -22.71
CA VAL A 246 -1.89 -32.94 -21.84
C VAL A 246 -2.27 -33.17 -20.38
#